data_AF-A0A2T0M290-F1
#
_entry.id   AF-A0A2T0M290-F1
#
_cell.length_a   1.000
_cell.length_b   1.000
_cell.length_c   1.000
_cell.angle_alpha   90.00
_cell.angle_beta   90.00
_cell.angle_gamma   90.00
#
_symmetry.space_group_name_H-M   'P 1'
#
loop_
_entity.id
_entity.type
_entity.pdbx_description
1 polymer ?
#
loop_
_entity_poly.entity_id
_entity_poly.type
_entity_poly.pdbx_seq_one_letter_code
_entity_poly.pdbx_strand_id
1 'polypeptide(L)'
;MTSGGTTAPAELVDHARAVLAGRRGIPAAQRTRAAAILARQALEDTTRRLCTAAGADLPGANERSRLIVLRWFVGEGAADLAGAAWWGLSRLCHHHAYELTPTAGEVAHLVDQVASLIDALPGASGAGTG
;
A
#
# COMPACT_ATOMS: atom_id res chain seq x y z
N MET A 1 -23.63 -11.58 -8.59
CA MET A 1 -23.05 -10.93 -7.39
C MET A 1 -21.85 -11.75 -6.96
N THR A 2 -20.69 -11.51 -7.59
CA THR A 2 -19.44 -12.12 -7.15
C THR A 2 -18.99 -11.37 -5.90
N SER A 3 -18.98 -12.05 -4.76
CA SER A 3 -18.23 -11.61 -3.60
C SER A 3 -16.77 -11.49 -4.03
N GLY A 4 -16.36 -10.30 -4.43
CA GLY A 4 -14.94 -9.99 -4.59
C GLY A 4 -14.34 -10.16 -3.21
N GLY A 5 -13.65 -11.28 -2.99
CA GLY A 5 -12.94 -11.53 -1.75
C GLY A 5 -12.03 -10.33 -1.51
N THR A 6 -12.31 -9.57 -0.44
CA THR A 6 -11.46 -8.43 -0.08
C THR A 6 -10.17 -9.01 0.45
N THR A 7 -9.17 -9.20 -0.41
CA THR A 7 -7.81 -9.59 -0.03
C THR A 7 -7.30 -8.59 0.99
N ALA A 8 -6.82 -9.09 2.14
CA ALA A 8 -6.36 -8.21 3.21
C ALA A 8 -5.13 -7.40 2.75
N PRO A 9 -4.91 -6.17 3.26
CA PRO A 9 -3.74 -5.37 2.91
C PRO A 9 -2.41 -6.12 3.07
N ALA A 10 -2.27 -6.89 4.16
CA ALA A 10 -1.10 -7.72 4.42
C ALA A 10 -0.88 -8.79 3.33
N GLU A 11 -1.95 -9.44 2.89
CA GLU A 11 -1.88 -10.42 1.81
C GLU A 11 -1.42 -9.74 0.50
N LEU A 12 -1.91 -8.53 0.19
CA LEU A 12 -1.47 -7.79 -1.00
C LEU A 12 0.03 -7.44 -0.94
N VAL A 13 0.55 -7.09 0.24
CA VAL A 13 1.99 -6.89 0.47
C VAL A 13 2.77 -8.18 0.24
N ASP A 14 2.30 -9.32 0.75
CA ASP A 14 2.95 -10.61 0.52
C ASP A 14 2.94 -11.02 -0.96
N HIS A 15 1.85 -10.74 -1.67
CA HIS A 15 1.78 -10.92 -3.11
C HIS A 15 2.77 -10.02 -3.84
N ALA A 16 2.89 -8.74 -3.45
CA ALA A 16 3.87 -7.81 -4.03
C ALA A 16 5.31 -8.32 -3.85
N ARG A 17 5.66 -8.76 -2.63
CA ARG A 17 6.96 -9.37 -2.33
C ARG A 17 7.22 -10.64 -3.15
N ALA A 18 6.22 -11.50 -3.29
CA ALA A 18 6.33 -12.73 -4.08
C ALA A 18 6.52 -12.44 -5.58
N VAL A 19 5.83 -11.42 -6.12
CA VAL A 19 5.99 -10.97 -7.51
C VAL A 19 7.40 -10.42 -7.74
N LEU A 20 7.91 -9.53 -6.86
CA LEU A 20 9.27 -8.99 -6.97
C LEU A 20 10.33 -10.10 -6.94
N ALA A 21 10.18 -11.07 -6.05
CA ALA A 21 11.09 -12.21 -5.93
C ALA A 21 10.97 -13.24 -7.06
N GLY A 22 10.08 -13.03 -8.04
CA GLY A 22 9.86 -13.97 -9.14
C GLY A 22 9.21 -15.29 -8.73
N ARG A 23 8.60 -15.36 -7.55
CA ARG A 23 7.86 -16.54 -7.04
C ARG A 23 6.44 -16.65 -7.62
N ARG A 24 6.06 -15.72 -8.49
CA ARG A 24 4.81 -15.75 -9.27
C ARG A 24 5.18 -15.81 -10.74
N GLY A 25 4.32 -16.42 -11.56
CA GLY A 25 4.49 -16.55 -13.02
C GLY A 25 4.36 -15.23 -13.80
N ILE A 26 4.81 -14.11 -13.23
CA ILE A 26 4.84 -12.79 -13.86
C ILE A 26 6.19 -12.63 -14.59
N PRO A 27 6.18 -12.25 -15.87
CA PRO A 27 7.40 -11.99 -16.65
C PRO A 27 8.31 -10.97 -15.94
N ALA A 28 9.63 -11.18 -15.98
CA ALA A 28 10.60 -10.35 -15.26
C ALA A 28 10.42 -8.84 -15.52
N ALA A 29 10.19 -8.46 -16.79
CA ALA A 29 9.97 -7.08 -17.21
C ALA A 29 8.73 -6.41 -16.60
N GLN A 30 7.77 -7.19 -16.08
CA GLN A 30 6.51 -6.70 -15.52
C GLN A 30 6.47 -6.75 -13.99
N ARG A 31 7.41 -7.42 -13.33
CA ARG A 31 7.38 -7.69 -11.88
C ARG A 31 7.36 -6.40 -11.05
N THR A 32 8.25 -5.45 -11.36
CA THR A 32 8.34 -4.15 -10.70
C THR A 32 6.99 -3.43 -10.70
N ARG A 33 6.36 -3.32 -11.87
CA ARG A 33 5.06 -2.65 -12.02
C ARG A 33 3.93 -3.41 -11.34
N ALA A 34 3.87 -4.73 -11.52
CA ALA A 34 2.84 -5.55 -10.91
C ALA A 34 2.91 -5.49 -9.37
N ALA A 35 4.11 -5.52 -8.79
CA ALA A 35 4.29 -5.36 -7.35
C ALA A 35 3.92 -3.95 -6.87
N ALA A 36 4.26 -2.89 -7.61
CA ALA A 36 3.86 -1.53 -7.27
C ALA A 36 2.33 -1.36 -7.26
N ILE A 37 1.61 -1.99 -8.19
CA ILE A 37 0.14 -1.96 -8.22
C ILE A 37 -0.44 -2.63 -6.97
N LEU A 38 0.05 -3.82 -6.61
CA LEU A 38 -0.40 -4.55 -5.42
C LEU A 38 -0.13 -3.77 -4.13
N ALA A 39 1.08 -3.21 -3.99
CA ALA A 39 1.45 -2.38 -2.84
C ALA A 39 0.59 -1.11 -2.75
N ARG A 40 0.27 -0.49 -3.89
CA ARG A 40 -0.63 0.67 -3.92
C ARG A 40 -2.04 0.30 -3.45
N GLN A 41 -2.58 -0.83 -3.90
CA GLN A 41 -3.88 -1.30 -3.45
C GLN A 41 -3.91 -1.58 -1.94
N ALA A 42 -2.84 -2.18 -1.41
CA ALA A 42 -2.68 -2.41 0.02
C ALA A 42 -2.65 -1.08 0.79
N LEU A 43 -1.92 -0.08 0.29
CA LEU A 43 -1.84 1.25 0.89
C LEU A 43 -3.20 1.96 0.91
N GLU A 44 -3.90 1.99 -0.23
CA GLU A 44 -5.21 2.65 -0.35
C GLU A 44 -6.27 2.01 0.56
N ASP A 45 -6.25 0.67 0.72
CA ASP A 45 -7.12 -0.01 1.67
C ASP A 45 -6.70 0.26 3.13
N THR A 46 -5.40 0.31 3.42
CA THR A 46 -4.87 0.65 4.75
C THR A 46 -5.25 2.06 5.17
N THR A 47 -5.05 3.06 4.30
CA THR A 47 -5.47 4.45 4.53
C THR A 47 -6.96 4.53 4.80
N ARG A 48 -7.78 3.83 4.00
CA ARG A 48 -9.24 3.79 4.22
C ARG A 48 -9.59 3.23 5.59
N ARG A 49 -8.98 2.10 5.99
CA ARG A 49 -9.20 1.48 7.30
C ARG A 49 -8.77 2.38 8.45
N LEU A 50 -7.63 3.06 8.34
CA LEU A 50 -7.15 4.02 9.34
C LEU A 50 -8.13 5.19 9.50
N CYS A 51 -8.61 5.78 8.41
CA CYS A 51 -9.60 6.86 8.47
C CYS A 51 -10.91 6.38 9.12
N THR A 52 -11.42 5.20 8.75
CA THR A 52 -12.63 4.62 9.35
C THR A 52 -12.42 4.34 10.85
N ALA A 53 -11.29 3.75 11.24
CA ALA A 53 -10.96 3.48 12.65
C ALA A 53 -10.85 4.77 13.49
N ALA A 54 -10.44 5.87 12.86
CA ALA A 54 -10.39 7.18 13.48
C ALA A 54 -11.74 7.94 13.51
N GLY A 55 -12.82 7.32 13.03
CA GLY A 55 -14.15 7.94 12.95
C GLY A 55 -14.33 8.94 11.80
N ALA A 56 -13.36 9.01 10.88
CA ALA A 56 -13.41 9.83 9.67
C ALA A 56 -13.78 8.97 8.46
N ASP A 57 -15.01 8.46 8.42
CA ASP A 57 -15.50 7.81 7.20
C ASP A 57 -15.69 8.87 6.10
N LEU A 58 -14.96 8.70 5.00
CA LEU A 58 -14.87 9.67 3.90
C LEU A 58 -15.40 9.04 2.60
N PRO A 59 -16.72 8.79 2.49
CA PRO A 59 -17.29 8.23 1.28
C PRO A 59 -17.07 9.18 0.10
N GLY A 60 -16.54 8.65 -1.00
CA GLY A 60 -16.28 9.41 -2.22
C GLY A 60 -15.00 10.27 -2.21
N ALA A 61 -14.26 10.35 -1.09
CA ALA A 61 -12.97 11.03 -1.08
C ALA A 61 -11.95 10.28 -1.96
N ASN A 62 -11.23 11.04 -2.77
CA ASN A 62 -10.06 10.51 -3.47
C ASN A 62 -8.92 10.25 -2.47
N GLU A 63 -7.90 9.51 -2.90
CA GLU A 63 -6.83 9.10 -1.99
C GLU A 63 -6.00 10.26 -1.45
N ARG A 64 -5.77 11.31 -2.23
CA ARG A 64 -5.07 12.52 -1.75
C ARG A 64 -5.83 13.18 -0.60
N SER A 65 -7.15 13.29 -0.72
CA SER A 65 -8.00 13.83 0.34
C SER A 65 -7.95 12.95 1.60
N ARG A 66 -7.95 11.62 1.47
CA ARG A 66 -7.79 10.73 2.62
C ARG A 66 -6.44 10.93 3.33
N LEU A 67 -5.34 11.02 2.58
CA LEU A 67 -4.00 11.23 3.16
C LEU A 67 -3.90 12.54 3.94
N ILE A 68 -4.53 13.62 3.44
CA ILE A 68 -4.59 14.90 4.16
C ILE A 68 -5.33 14.76 5.50
N VAL A 69 -6.48 14.07 5.48
CA VAL A 69 -7.29 13.85 6.68
C VAL A 69 -6.57 12.91 7.65
N LEU A 70 -5.92 11.87 7.14
CA LEU A 70 -5.17 10.89 7.92
C LEU A 70 -4.13 11.54 8.85
N ARG A 71 -3.46 12.60 8.39
CA ARG A 71 -2.47 13.37 9.17
C ARG A 71 -3.00 13.87 10.51
N TRP A 72 -4.29 14.14 10.62
CA TRP A 72 -4.91 14.59 11.87
C TRP A 72 -5.13 13.48 12.89
N PHE A 73 -5.05 12.22 12.47
CA PHE A 73 -5.45 11.06 13.29
C PHE A 73 -4.30 10.11 13.64
N VAL A 74 -3.31 9.92 12.76
CA VAL A 74 -2.21 8.94 12.96
C VAL A 74 -0.86 9.58 13.30
N GLY A 75 -0.83 10.89 13.49
CA GLY A 75 0.39 11.66 13.69
C GLY A 75 1.17 11.91 12.39
N GLU A 76 2.06 12.90 12.44
CA GLU A 76 2.77 13.44 11.27
C GLU A 76 3.67 12.39 10.59
N GLY A 77 4.41 11.60 11.37
CA GLY A 77 5.35 10.61 10.81
C GLY A 77 4.68 9.52 9.97
N ALA A 78 3.58 8.93 10.45
CA ALA A 78 2.87 7.89 9.71
C ALA A 78 2.14 8.46 8.48
N ALA A 79 1.62 9.68 8.57
CA ALA A 79 0.97 10.35 7.45
C ALA A 79 1.96 10.75 6.35
N ASP A 80 3.15 11.23 6.72
CA ASP A 80 4.22 11.54 5.77
C ASP A 80 4.73 10.26 5.09
N LEU A 81 4.88 9.17 5.84
CA LEU A 81 5.24 7.87 5.28
C LEU A 81 4.19 7.37 4.27
N ALA A 82 2.90 7.46 4.61
CA ALA A 82 1.80 7.08 3.71
C ALA A 82 1.76 7.96 2.46
N GLY A 83 1.96 9.27 2.61
CA GLY A 83 2.02 10.21 1.50
C GLY A 83 3.19 9.94 0.55
N ALA A 84 4.39 9.74 1.10
CA ALA A 84 5.58 9.41 0.33
C ALA A 84 5.44 8.07 -0.41
N ALA A 85 4.96 7.04 0.29
CA ALA A 85 4.70 5.73 -0.31
C ALA A 85 3.67 5.83 -1.44
N TRP A 86 2.56 6.56 -1.23
CA TRP A 86 1.51 6.72 -2.23
C TRP A 86 2.00 7.44 -3.48
N TRP A 87 2.73 8.53 -3.34
CA TRP A 87 3.29 9.26 -4.49
C TRP A 87 4.32 8.43 -5.24
N GLY A 88 5.22 7.74 -4.53
CA GLY A 88 6.19 6.82 -5.13
C GLY A 88 5.50 5.74 -5.94
N LEU A 89 4.62 4.95 -5.31
CA LEU A 89 3.88 3.88 -5.96
C LEU A 89 3.01 4.37 -7.12
N SER A 90 2.40 5.56 -6.99
CA SER A 90 1.65 6.19 -8.08
C SER A 90 2.50 6.38 -9.32
N ARG A 91 3.67 7.00 -9.18
CA ARG A 91 4.58 7.25 -10.28
C ARG A 91 5.03 5.94 -10.94
N LEU A 92 5.37 4.93 -10.14
CA LEU A 92 5.79 3.61 -10.62
C LEU A 92 4.70 2.88 -11.42
N CYS A 93 3.43 3.06 -11.06
CA CYS A 93 2.31 2.46 -11.78
C CYS A 93 2.12 3.07 -13.19
N HIS A 94 2.56 4.31 -13.40
CA HIS A 94 2.34 5.10 -14.61
C HIS A 94 3.56 5.23 -15.54
N HIS A 95 4.68 4.54 -15.24
CA HIS A 95 5.98 4.67 -15.93
C HIS A 95 5.89 5.19 -17.37
N HIS A 96 6.34 6.43 -17.57
CA HIS A 96 6.46 7.04 -18.89
C HIS A 96 7.69 6.47 -19.59
N ALA A 97 7.60 6.24 -20.91
CA ALA A 97 8.65 5.58 -21.71
C ALA A 97 10.04 6.25 -21.67
N TYR A 98 10.15 7.45 -21.09
CA TYR A 98 11.39 8.23 -20.98
C TYR A 98 11.92 8.32 -19.55
N GLU A 99 11.26 7.71 -18.57
CA GLU A 99 11.78 7.62 -17.21
C GLU A 99 12.71 6.41 -17.08
N LEU A 100 13.67 6.51 -16.15
CA LEU A 100 14.48 5.36 -15.77
C LEU A 100 13.56 4.25 -15.24
N THR A 101 13.81 3.02 -15.69
CA THR A 101 13.08 1.86 -15.18
C THR A 101 13.30 1.78 -13.67
N PRO A 102 12.24 1.76 -12.87
CA PRO A 102 12.36 1.67 -11.43
C PRO A 102 13.04 0.37 -11.04
N THR A 103 13.97 0.48 -10.12
CA THR A 103 14.71 -0.67 -9.61
C THR A 103 13.80 -1.54 -8.74
N ALA A 104 14.09 -2.83 -8.69
CA ALA A 104 13.39 -3.73 -7.77
C ALA A 104 13.59 -3.30 -6.30
N GLY A 105 14.72 -2.67 -5.97
CA GLY A 105 15.02 -2.14 -4.64
C GLY A 105 14.13 -0.95 -4.25
N GLU A 106 13.86 -0.03 -5.17
CA GLU A 106 12.92 1.08 -4.92
C GLU A 106 11.50 0.57 -4.66
N VAL A 107 11.03 -0.41 -5.43
CA VAL A 107 9.70 -1.01 -5.17
C VAL A 107 9.70 -1.75 -3.84
N ALA A 108 10.74 -2.53 -3.54
CA ALA A 108 10.83 -3.24 -2.27
C ALA A 108 10.78 -2.28 -1.08
N HIS A 109 11.51 -1.16 -1.14
CA HIS A 109 11.47 -0.14 -0.11
C HIS A 109 10.05 0.40 0.10
N LEU A 110 9.33 0.77 -0.97
CA LEU A 110 7.95 1.25 -0.87
C LEU A 110 7.00 0.17 -0.33
N VAL A 111 7.19 -1.09 -0.71
CA VAL A 111 6.44 -2.23 -0.17
C VAL A 111 6.64 -2.35 1.35
N ASP A 112 7.86 -2.16 1.84
CA ASP A 112 8.17 -2.22 3.26
C ASP A 112 7.60 -1.03 4.05
N GLN A 113 7.54 0.16 3.43
CA GLN A 113 6.83 1.31 4.01
C GLN A 113 5.34 1.01 4.17
N VAL A 114 4.71 0.38 3.17
CA VAL A 114 3.30 -0.04 3.25
C VAL A 114 3.09 -1.10 4.33
N ALA A 115 3.99 -2.08 4.43
CA ALA A 115 3.95 -3.09 5.50
C ALA A 115 4.01 -2.43 6.90
N SER A 116 4.90 -1.47 7.08
CA SER A 116 5.04 -0.73 8.35
C SER A 116 3.76 0.03 8.73
N LEU A 117 3.04 0.57 7.75
CA LEU A 117 1.75 1.23 7.98
C LEU A 117 0.62 0.25 8.34
N ILE A 118 0.66 -0.97 7.79
CA ILE A 118 -0.29 -2.04 8.13
C ILE A 118 -0.07 -2.48 9.58
N ASP A 119 1.19 -2.63 10.00
CA ASP A 119 1.52 -3.02 11.38
C ASP A 119 1.10 -1.96 12.41
N ALA A 120 0.98 -0.70 11.99
CA ALA A 120 0.48 0.40 12.82
C ALA A 120 -1.06 0.41 12.98
N LEU A 121 -1.81 -0.47 12.29
CA LEU A 121 -3.26 -0.55 12.42
C LEU A 121 -3.67 -0.97 13.85
N PRO A 122 -4.62 -0.26 14.48
CA PRO A 122 -5.19 -0.69 15.76
C PRO A 122 -5.80 -2.09 15.62
N GLY A 123 -5.33 -3.04 16.42
CA GLY A 123 -5.77 -4.45 16.40
C GLY A 123 -4.83 -5.44 15.71
N ALA A 124 -3.75 -4.99 15.04
CA ALA A 124 -2.72 -5.89 14.50
C ALA A 124 -1.82 -6.50 15.60
N SER A 125 -1.72 -5.83 16.76
CA SER A 125 -0.88 -6.24 17.91
C SER A 125 -1.62 -7.13 18.95
N GLY A 126 -2.70 -7.83 18.57
CA GLY A 126 -3.56 -8.55 19.51
C GLY A 126 -4.02 -9.93 19.04
N ALA A 127 -3.09 -10.86 18.77
CA ALA A 127 -3.41 -12.28 18.63
C ALA A 127 -2.24 -13.12 19.17
N GLY A 128 -2.13 -13.20 20.50
CA GLY A 128 -1.06 -13.93 21.16
C GLY A 128 -1.13 -13.91 22.67
N THR A 129 -2.28 -14.20 23.27
CA THR A 129 -2.34 -14.73 24.65
C THR A 129 -3.63 -15.54 24.81
N GLY A 130 -3.47 -16.85 24.91
CA GLY A 130 -4.51 -17.85 25.14
C GLY A 130 -3.89 -19.23 25.17
#